data_AF-A0AA40E2G4-F1
#
_entry.id   AF-A0AA40E2G4-F1
#
_cell.length_a   1.000
_cell.length_b   1.000
_cell.length_c   1.000
_cell.angle_alpha   90.00
_cell.angle_beta   90.00
_cell.angle_gamma   90.00
#
_symmetry.space_group_name_H-M   'P 1'
#
loop_
_entity.id
_entity.type
_entity.pdbx_description
1 polymer ?
#
loop_
_entity_poly.entity_id
_entity_poly.type
_entity_poly.pdbx_seq_one_letter_code
_entity_poly.pdbx_strand_id
1 'polypeptide(L)'
;MSSTRQSNTDRRLGREECRKKLSEHIHSRLGIKIIPANVRLNPRTNDPYMWRVLPGKEEFFAKVFFKKLSDHSISTYRLLCKEFGKTFEAVEPSPQCVTQKHISSVAPEPSFRTMIDNLKKRMRDFIKKFTN
;
A
#
# COMPACT_ATOMS: atom_id res chain seq x y z
N MET A 1 1.14 -17.20 -30.15
CA MET A 1 1.31 -17.73 -28.78
C MET A 1 2.62 -17.19 -28.22
N SER A 2 2.62 -16.15 -27.39
CA SER A 2 3.88 -15.64 -26.81
C SER A 2 4.41 -16.66 -25.79
N SER A 3 5.68 -17.05 -25.90
CA SER A 3 6.30 -17.97 -24.94
C SER A 3 6.28 -17.37 -23.52
N THR A 4 6.15 -18.22 -22.50
CA THR A 4 6.12 -17.83 -21.07
C THR A 4 7.33 -16.94 -20.67
N ARG A 5 8.47 -17.10 -21.35
CA ARG A 5 9.67 -16.28 -21.16
C ARG A 5 9.47 -14.82 -21.58
N GLN A 6 8.76 -14.59 -22.67
CA GLN A 6 8.44 -13.25 -23.16
C GLN A 6 7.53 -12.53 -22.15
N SER A 7 6.48 -13.21 -21.69
CA SER A 7 5.53 -12.66 -20.73
C SER A 7 6.21 -12.21 -19.44
N ASN A 8 7.09 -13.04 -18.86
CA ASN A 8 7.84 -12.71 -17.64
C ASN A 8 8.76 -11.50 -17.81
N THR A 9 9.40 -11.39 -18.98
CA THR A 9 10.26 -10.25 -19.34
C THR A 9 9.44 -8.97 -19.43
N ASP A 10 8.29 -9.01 -20.10
CA ASP A 10 7.39 -7.87 -20.22
C ASP A 10 6.87 -7.40 -18.86
N ARG A 11 6.60 -8.33 -17.92
CA ARG A 11 6.22 -7.95 -16.54
C ARG A 11 7.37 -7.24 -15.83
N ARG A 12 8.61 -7.69 -16.04
CA ARG A 12 9.78 -7.06 -15.41
C ARG A 12 9.97 -5.63 -15.95
N LEU A 13 9.98 -5.47 -17.26
CA LEU A 13 10.13 -4.17 -17.92
C LEU A 13 9.00 -3.20 -17.52
N GLY A 14 7.75 -3.66 -17.50
CA GLY A 14 6.62 -2.84 -17.06
C GLY A 14 6.73 -2.38 -15.60
N ARG A 15 7.32 -3.20 -14.72
CA ARG A 15 7.57 -2.83 -13.31
C ARG A 15 8.68 -1.81 -13.17
N GLU A 16 9.77 -1.99 -13.90
CA GLU A 16 10.91 -1.07 -13.91
C GLU A 16 10.49 0.30 -14.43
N GLU A 17 9.74 0.33 -15.54
CA GLU A 17 9.19 1.55 -16.12
C GLU A 17 8.25 2.26 -15.15
N CYS A 18 7.37 1.53 -14.46
CA CYS A 18 6.47 2.14 -13.49
C CYS A 18 7.23 2.77 -12.31
N ARG A 19 8.24 2.06 -11.80
CA ARG A 19 9.10 2.58 -10.72
C ARG A 19 9.85 3.82 -11.15
N LYS A 20 10.35 3.85 -12.38
CA LYS A 20 11.02 5.02 -12.95
C LYS A 20 10.08 6.23 -12.97
N LYS A 21 8.86 6.07 -13.50
CA LYS A 21 7.86 7.13 -13.54
C LYS A 21 7.44 7.64 -12.17
N LEU A 22 7.21 6.73 -11.21
CA LEU A 22 6.90 7.12 -9.84
C LEU A 22 8.05 7.92 -9.20
N SER A 23 9.29 7.51 -9.45
CA SER A 23 10.48 8.21 -8.99
C SER A 23 10.60 9.61 -9.57
N GLU A 24 10.35 9.76 -10.88
CA GLU A 24 10.33 11.06 -11.55
C GLU A 24 9.23 11.96 -11.01
N HIS A 25 8.05 11.40 -10.71
CA HIS A 25 6.94 12.14 -10.12
C HIS A 25 7.29 12.65 -8.71
N ILE A 26 7.89 11.82 -7.86
CA ILE A 26 8.37 12.23 -6.52
C ILE A 26 9.37 13.39 -6.65
N HIS A 27 10.32 13.28 -7.57
CA HIS A 27 11.29 14.34 -7.82
C HIS A 27 10.61 15.62 -8.33
N SER A 28 9.67 15.51 -9.27
CA SER A 28 8.95 16.66 -9.80
C SER A 28 8.05 17.35 -8.78
N ARG A 29 7.47 16.63 -7.81
CA ARG A 29 6.56 17.20 -6.81
C ARG A 29 7.28 17.73 -5.58
N LEU A 30 8.29 17.00 -5.11
CA LEU A 30 8.95 17.25 -3.83
C LEU A 30 10.41 17.71 -3.98
N GLY A 31 10.98 17.67 -5.19
CA GLY A 31 12.41 17.92 -5.41
C GLY A 31 13.33 16.79 -4.92
N ILE A 32 12.77 15.67 -4.46
CA ILE A 32 13.52 14.58 -3.83
C ILE A 32 13.89 13.52 -4.87
N LYS A 33 15.19 13.26 -5.04
CA LYS A 33 15.68 12.23 -5.94
C LYS A 33 15.74 10.88 -5.23
N ILE A 34 14.82 9.98 -5.59
CA ILE A 34 14.80 8.59 -5.11
C ILE A 34 15.30 7.69 -6.24
N ILE A 35 15.93 6.56 -5.91
CA ILE A 35 16.29 5.54 -6.90
C ILE A 35 15.02 4.75 -7.22
N PRO A 36 14.67 4.46 -8.50
CA PRO A 36 13.47 3.71 -8.84
C PRO A 36 13.29 2.39 -8.07
N ALA A 37 14.39 1.68 -7.79
CA ALA A 37 14.39 0.45 -6.99
C ALA A 37 13.92 0.64 -5.53
N ASN A 38 14.09 1.85 -4.98
CA ASN A 38 13.74 2.21 -3.61
C ASN A 38 12.32 2.81 -3.49
N VAL A 39 11.62 3.01 -4.61
CA VAL A 39 10.22 3.47 -4.59
C VAL A 39 9.32 2.38 -4.01
N ARG A 40 8.44 2.80 -3.11
CA ARG A 40 7.50 2.00 -2.33
C ARG A 40 6.10 2.54 -2.56
N LEU A 41 5.15 1.64 -2.81
CA LEU A 41 3.73 1.96 -2.80
C LEU A 41 3.18 2.14 -1.38
N ASN A 42 3.84 1.51 -0.39
CA ASN A 42 3.56 1.70 1.02
C ASN A 42 4.84 2.21 1.69
N PRO A 43 5.13 3.52 1.62
CA PRO A 43 6.30 4.07 2.26
C PRO A 43 6.09 4.06 3.79
N ARG A 44 7.19 3.88 4.52
CA ARG A 44 7.23 3.88 5.98
C ARG A 44 7.24 5.30 6.49
N THR A 45 7.01 5.47 7.79
CA THR A 45 7.11 6.76 8.48
C THR A 45 8.46 7.45 8.34
N ASN A 46 9.53 6.70 8.09
CA ASN A 46 10.88 7.23 7.88
C ASN A 46 11.24 7.44 6.40
N ASP A 47 10.34 7.10 5.47
CA ASP A 47 10.58 7.34 4.05
C ASP A 47 10.30 8.84 3.74
N PRO A 48 11.05 9.47 2.82
CA PRO A 48 11.02 10.92 2.62
C PRO A 48 9.80 11.42 1.82
N TYR A 49 8.80 10.57 1.60
CA TYR A 49 7.56 10.90 0.91
C TYR A 49 6.43 9.98 1.37
N MET A 50 5.19 10.45 1.23
CA MET A 50 3.95 9.69 1.38
C MET A 50 3.12 9.77 0.09
N TRP A 51 2.15 8.86 -0.06
CA TRP A 51 1.16 8.96 -1.12
C TRP A 51 -0.12 9.57 -0.58
N ARG A 52 -0.60 10.65 -1.19
CA ARG A 52 -1.94 11.19 -0.96
C ARG A 52 -2.85 10.74 -2.07
N VAL A 53 -3.98 10.11 -1.73
CA VAL A 53 -5.03 9.80 -2.69
C VAL A 53 -5.96 11.00 -2.82
N LEU A 54 -6.27 11.39 -4.04
CA LEU A 54 -7.23 12.45 -4.34
C LEU A 54 -8.67 11.91 -4.27
N PRO A 55 -9.67 12.76 -3.96
CA PRO A 55 -11.05 12.33 -3.79
C PRO A 55 -11.61 11.60 -5.02
N GLY A 56 -12.45 10.59 -4.81
CA GLY A 56 -13.18 9.87 -5.85
C GLY A 56 -12.63 8.49 -6.24
N LYS A 57 -11.40 8.12 -5.84
CA LYS A 57 -10.86 6.74 -5.99
C LYS A 57 -10.16 6.21 -4.74
N GLU A 58 -10.48 6.78 -3.58
CA GLU A 58 -9.85 6.50 -2.28
C GLU A 58 -9.87 5.02 -1.92
N GLU A 59 -11.03 4.37 -1.98
CA GLU A 59 -11.14 2.94 -1.62
C GLU A 59 -10.32 2.02 -2.51
N PHE A 60 -10.25 2.33 -3.81
CA PHE A 60 -9.50 1.53 -4.77
C PHE A 60 -8.00 1.64 -4.49
N PHE A 61 -7.50 2.86 -4.35
CA PHE A 61 -6.08 3.09 -4.13
C PHE A 61 -5.63 2.72 -2.73
N ALA A 62 -6.47 2.85 -1.71
CA ALA A 62 -6.19 2.33 -0.37
C ALA A 62 -5.89 0.83 -0.40
N LYS A 63 -6.69 0.05 -1.14
CA LYS A 63 -6.47 -1.39 -1.33
C LYS A 63 -5.19 -1.69 -2.13
N VAL A 64 -4.87 -0.85 -3.12
CA VAL A 64 -3.66 -1.00 -3.94
C VAL A 64 -2.40 -0.68 -3.13
N PHE A 65 -2.38 0.42 -2.38
CA PHE A 65 -1.22 0.83 -1.59
C PHE A 65 -0.95 -0.07 -0.39
N PHE A 66 -1.96 -0.78 0.14
CA PHE A 66 -1.74 -1.72 1.24
C PHE A 66 -0.82 -2.91 0.86
N LYS A 67 -0.83 -3.33 -0.40
CA LYS A 67 -0.02 -4.45 -0.90
C LYS A 67 1.34 -4.00 -1.42
N LYS A 68 2.35 -4.86 -1.32
CA LYS A 68 3.67 -4.62 -1.89
C LYS A 68 3.58 -4.63 -3.42
N LEU A 69 4.49 -3.89 -4.08
CA LEU A 69 4.65 -3.88 -5.54
C LEU A 69 4.66 -5.33 -6.08
N SER A 70 5.49 -6.21 -5.54
CA SER A 70 5.64 -7.61 -5.98
C SER A 70 4.35 -8.40 -6.09
N ASP A 71 3.31 -8.04 -5.33
CA ASP A 71 2.08 -8.81 -5.16
C ASP A 71 0.96 -8.33 -6.10
N HIS A 72 1.23 -7.29 -6.90
CA HIS A 72 0.28 -6.72 -7.84
C HIS A 72 0.37 -7.36 -9.24
N SER A 73 -0.78 -7.43 -9.92
CA SER A 73 -0.85 -7.86 -11.31
C SER A 73 -0.27 -6.78 -12.25
N ILE A 74 0.14 -7.18 -13.46
CA ILE A 74 0.58 -6.24 -14.51
C ILE A 74 -0.48 -5.18 -14.80
N SER A 75 -1.77 -5.54 -14.77
CA SER A 75 -2.85 -4.59 -15.00
C SER A 75 -2.90 -3.51 -13.92
N THR A 76 -2.69 -3.87 -12.65
CA THR A 76 -2.57 -2.89 -11.56
C THR A 76 -1.37 -1.97 -11.74
N TYR A 77 -0.23 -2.51 -12.17
CA TYR A 77 0.93 -1.68 -12.50
C TYR A 77 0.61 -0.67 -13.61
N ARG A 78 0.07 -1.13 -14.74
CA ARG A 78 -0.30 -0.24 -15.86
C ARG A 78 -1.28 0.85 -15.43
N LEU A 79 -2.21 0.52 -14.53
CA LEU A 79 -3.15 1.48 -13.98
C LEU A 79 -2.43 2.51 -13.09
N LEU A 80 -1.58 2.06 -12.16
CA LEU A 80 -0.76 2.96 -11.33
C LEU A 80 0.05 3.93 -12.19
N CYS A 81 0.71 3.44 -13.25
CA CYS A 81 1.49 4.29 -14.13
C CYS A 81 0.66 5.25 -15.00
N LYS A 82 -0.67 5.11 -15.06
CA LYS A 82 -1.56 6.04 -15.79
C LYS A 82 -2.23 7.06 -14.87
N GLU A 83 -2.30 6.74 -13.58
CA GLU A 83 -3.15 7.40 -12.60
C GLU A 83 -2.33 8.28 -11.62
N PHE A 84 -1.01 8.09 -11.52
CA PHE A 84 -0.16 8.99 -10.73
C PHE A 84 -0.25 10.42 -11.28
N GLY A 85 -0.39 11.39 -10.37
CA GLY A 85 -0.63 12.80 -10.70
C GLY A 85 -2.08 13.15 -11.06
N LYS A 86 -2.97 12.17 -11.22
CA LYS A 86 -4.41 12.40 -11.49
C LYS A 86 -5.29 12.03 -10.32
N THR A 87 -4.99 10.92 -9.66
CA THR A 87 -5.80 10.36 -8.58
C THR A 87 -5.03 10.07 -7.32
N PHE A 88 -3.70 10.13 -7.39
CA PHE A 88 -2.84 10.18 -6.22
C PHE A 88 -1.56 10.92 -6.56
N GLU A 89 -0.88 11.43 -5.55
CA GLU A 89 0.35 12.23 -5.72
C GLU A 89 1.32 12.01 -4.56
N ALA A 90 2.59 12.29 -4.83
CA ALA A 90 3.61 12.29 -3.79
C ALA A 90 3.50 13.57 -2.96
N VAL A 91 3.47 13.42 -1.63
CA VAL A 91 3.43 14.51 -0.66
C VAL A 91 4.55 14.33 0.38
N GLU A 92 4.92 15.42 1.05
CA GLU A 92 5.88 15.35 2.15
C GLU A 92 5.31 14.51 3.32
N PRO A 93 6.16 13.80 4.08
CA PRO A 93 5.74 13.10 5.28
C PRO A 93 5.31 14.11 6.36
N SER A 94 4.02 14.42 6.40
CA SER A 94 3.45 15.18 7.52
C SER A 94 3.18 14.23 8.69
N PRO A 95 3.42 14.65 9.94
CA PRO A 95 2.96 13.91 11.13
C PRO A 95 1.44 13.75 11.20
N GLN A 96 0.68 14.38 10.30
CA GLN A 96 -0.77 14.18 10.13
C GLN A 96 -1.11 13.11 9.08
N CYS A 97 -0.13 12.69 8.25
CA CYS A 97 -0.32 11.71 7.17
C CYS A 97 -0.12 10.26 7.64
N VAL A 98 0.33 10.06 8.88
CA VAL A 98 0.36 8.74 9.56
C VAL A 98 -1.03 8.15 9.82
N THR A 99 -2.09 8.90 9.53
CA THR A 99 -3.48 8.47 9.68
C THR A 99 -4.24 8.52 8.35
N GLN A 100 -3.85 7.67 7.41
CA GLN A 100 -4.85 6.86 6.70
C GLN A 100 -5.16 5.57 7.48
N LYS A 101 -5.13 5.65 8.83
CA LYS A 101 -6.12 4.96 9.63
C LYS A 101 -7.36 5.86 9.61
N HIS A 102 -8.20 5.62 8.61
CA HIS A 102 -9.65 5.80 8.67
C HIS A 102 -10.10 6.76 9.78
N ILE A 103 -10.14 8.07 9.50
CA ILE A 103 -11.05 8.96 10.25
C ILE A 103 -12.44 8.65 9.70
N SER A 104 -12.98 7.52 10.13
CA SER A 104 -14.38 7.46 10.50
C SER A 104 -14.37 7.43 12.01
N SER A 105 -14.85 8.53 12.58
CA SER A 105 -15.35 8.59 13.94
C SER A 105 -16.16 7.32 14.28
N VAL A 106 -16.01 6.88 15.54
CA VAL A 106 -16.73 5.82 16.28
C VAL A 106 -15.93 4.53 16.56
N ALA A 107 -15.67 4.36 17.86
CA ALA A 107 -15.15 3.23 18.62
C ALA A 107 -13.62 2.97 18.61
N PRO A 108 -12.98 2.81 19.80
CA PRO A 108 -11.59 2.38 19.89
C PRO A 108 -11.47 0.92 19.45
N GLU A 109 -10.91 0.70 18.26
CA GLU A 109 -10.52 -0.63 17.80
C GLU A 109 -9.56 -1.26 18.82
N PRO A 110 -9.87 -2.46 19.35
CA PRO A 110 -9.05 -3.10 20.36
C PRO A 110 -7.66 -3.38 19.79
N SER A 111 -6.62 -2.91 20.49
CA SER A 111 -5.22 -3.21 20.18
C SER A 111 -5.03 -4.69 19.88
N PHE A 112 -4.09 -5.02 18.98
CA PHE A 112 -3.72 -6.42 18.67
C PHE A 112 -3.55 -7.29 19.91
N ARG A 113 -3.03 -6.71 21.01
CA ARG A 113 -2.89 -7.39 22.30
C ARG A 113 -4.24 -7.82 22.89
N THR A 114 -5.22 -6.93 22.89
CA THR A 114 -6.59 -7.20 23.34
C THR A 114 -7.28 -8.25 22.47
N MET A 115 -7.03 -8.24 21.16
CA MET A 115 -7.56 -9.27 20.24
C MET A 115 -6.95 -10.65 20.54
N ILE A 116 -5.64 -10.71 20.80
CA ILE A 116 -4.95 -11.93 21.24
C ILE A 116 -5.53 -12.45 22.56
N ASP A 117 -5.76 -11.57 23.53
CA ASP A 117 -6.32 -11.96 24.84
C ASP A 117 -7.77 -12.46 24.73
N ASN A 118 -8.58 -11.84 23.87
CA ASN A 118 -9.94 -12.29 23.58
C ASN A 118 -9.97 -13.66 22.89
N LEU A 119 -9.07 -13.89 21.93
CA LEU A 119 -8.93 -15.20 21.26
C LEU A 119 -8.53 -16.28 22.27
N LYS A 120 -7.55 -16.00 23.13
CA LYS A 120 -7.13 -16.92 24.20
C LYS A 120 -8.27 -17.21 25.17
N LYS A 121 -9.05 -16.20 25.55
CA LYS A 121 -10.21 -16.36 26.44
C LYS A 121 -11.27 -17.26 25.80
N ARG A 122 -11.62 -17.00 24.55
CA ARG A 122 -12.62 -17.77 23.80
C ARG A 122 -12.20 -19.24 23.60
N MET A 123 -10.89 -19.48 23.42
CA MET A 123 -10.34 -20.85 23.36
C MET A 123 -10.43 -21.56 24.72
N ARG A 124 -10.14 -20.88 25.83
CA ARG A 124 -10.34 -21.44 27.18
C ARG A 124 -11.79 -21.78 27.46
N ASP A 125 -12.72 -20.90 27.10
CA ASP A 125 -14.15 -21.11 27.32
C ASP A 125 -14.69 -22.23 26.43
N PHE A 126 -14.16 -22.39 25.22
CA PHE A 126 -14.47 -23.52 24.34
C PHE A 126 -13.99 -24.83 24.96
N ILE A 127 -12.74 -24.92 25.42
CA ILE A 127 -12.19 -26.12 26.07
C ILE A 127 -13.03 -26.50 27.30
N LYS A 128 -13.42 -25.51 28.11
CA LYS A 128 -14.27 -25.73 29.30
C LYS A 128 -15.63 -26.37 28.99
N LYS A 129 -16.17 -26.19 27.78
CA LYS A 129 -17.43 -26.82 27.35
C LYS A 129 -17.31 -28.33 27.09
N PHE A 130 -16.10 -28.85 26.89
CA PHE A 130 -15.87 -30.27 26.65
C PHE A 130 -15.27 -31.01 27.85
N THR A 131 -14.98 -30.28 28.94
CA THR A 131 -14.42 -30.83 30.17
C THR A 131 -15.41 -30.81 31.34
N ASN A 132 -16.71 -30.66 31.07
CA ASN A 132 -17.80 -30.82 32.04
C ASN A 132 -18.89 -31.72 31.47
#